data_AF-A0A924FTD8-F1
#
_entry.id   AF-A0A924FTD8-F1
#
_cell.length_a   1.000
_cell.length_b   1.000
_cell.length_c   1.000
_cell.angle_alpha   90.00
_cell.angle_beta   90.00
_cell.angle_gamma   90.00
#
_symmetry.space_group_name_H-M   'P 1'
#
loop_
_entity.id
_entity.type
_entity.pdbx_description
1 polymer ?
#
loop_
_entity_poly.entity_id
_entity_poly.type
_entity_poly.pdbx_seq_one_letter_code
_entity_poly.pdbx_strand_id
1 'polypeptide(L)'
;MKRTVYFDRFRGDYWPSPAEIEPFFLAPKRKEWSYRGGNDSWVMSVSGLYDTADRPDNDQVSVSLAMIGNPELGVYLDYRKWDGRIRQGSSYSPKGDLTRLLEFVDSLHETPLSIGLFIPFPKAWRAVKEFMETDGALPTSIEWIADYDLPPEAFPVPGPPSQKAR
;
A
#
# COMPACT_ATOMS: atom_id res chain seq x y z
N MET A 1 0.59 7.95 -20.13
CA MET A 1 0.52 7.22 -18.85
C MET A 1 1.93 7.14 -18.28
N LYS A 2 2.09 7.30 -16.98
CA LYS A 2 3.39 7.26 -16.29
C LYS A 2 3.30 6.32 -15.09
N ARG A 3 4.25 5.41 -14.96
CA ARG A 3 4.43 4.51 -13.81
C ARG A 3 5.52 5.09 -12.93
N THR A 4 5.38 5.05 -11.62
CA THR A 4 6.40 5.51 -10.67
C THR A 4 6.51 4.50 -9.54
N VAL A 5 7.74 4.09 -9.24
CA VAL A 5 8.06 3.19 -8.14
C VAL A 5 8.92 3.89 -7.10
N TYR A 6 8.57 3.72 -5.84
CA TYR A 6 9.39 4.02 -4.68
C TYR A 6 9.36 2.80 -3.75
N PHE A 7 10.26 1.85 -4.01
CA PHE A 7 10.30 0.57 -3.31
C PHE A 7 11.76 0.13 -3.10
N ASP A 8 12.24 0.12 -1.86
CA ASP A 8 13.61 -0.25 -1.51
C ASP A 8 14.66 0.48 -2.39
N ARG A 9 15.44 -0.29 -3.16
CA ARG A 9 16.40 0.21 -4.14
C ARG A 9 15.79 0.68 -5.47
N PHE A 10 14.53 0.35 -5.75
CA PHE A 10 13.85 0.70 -7.00
C PHE A 10 13.20 2.07 -6.88
N ARG A 11 13.70 3.01 -7.69
CA ARG A 11 13.22 4.40 -7.72
C ARG A 11 13.21 4.90 -9.16
N GLY A 12 12.07 5.36 -9.63
CA GLY A 12 11.96 6.00 -10.94
C GLY A 12 10.67 5.68 -11.69
N ASP A 13 10.70 5.97 -12.99
CA ASP A 13 9.50 5.99 -13.83
C ASP A 13 9.31 4.68 -14.62
N TYR A 14 9.23 3.56 -13.91
CA TYR A 14 9.11 2.21 -14.49
C TYR A 14 8.50 1.21 -13.50
N TRP A 15 8.13 0.03 -13.98
CA TRP A 15 7.89 -1.14 -13.14
C TRP A 15 9.11 -2.03 -13.08
N PRO A 16 9.63 -2.34 -11.88
CA PRO A 16 10.58 -3.45 -11.72
C PRO A 16 9.98 -4.75 -12.23
N SER A 17 10.80 -5.74 -12.56
CA SER A 17 10.29 -7.07 -12.87
C SER A 17 9.61 -7.67 -11.63
N PRO A 18 8.50 -8.40 -11.77
CA PRO A 18 7.90 -9.11 -10.65
C PRO A 18 8.90 -10.01 -9.90
N ALA A 19 9.84 -10.65 -10.62
CA ALA A 19 10.86 -11.50 -10.01
C ALA A 19 11.86 -10.73 -9.11
N GLU A 20 11.98 -9.41 -9.30
CA GLU A 20 12.83 -8.56 -8.46
C GLU A 20 12.13 -8.12 -7.17
N ILE A 21 10.79 -8.06 -7.19
CA ILE A 21 9.94 -7.64 -6.05
C ILE A 21 9.50 -8.85 -5.22
N GLU A 22 9.28 -10.01 -5.85
CA GLU A 22 8.83 -11.24 -5.20
C GLU A 22 9.62 -11.61 -3.92
N PRO A 23 10.96 -11.52 -3.87
CA PRO A 23 11.72 -11.90 -2.68
C PRO A 23 11.38 -11.06 -1.44
N PHE A 24 10.88 -9.83 -1.60
CA PHE A 24 10.44 -8.99 -0.48
C PHE A 24 9.16 -9.50 0.17
N PHE A 25 8.46 -10.46 -0.44
CA PHE A 25 7.24 -11.06 0.10
C PHE A 25 7.40 -12.55 0.38
N LEU A 26 8.22 -13.26 -0.41
CA LEU A 26 8.29 -14.73 -0.35
C LEU A 26 9.63 -15.27 0.18
N ALA A 27 10.54 -14.41 0.63
CA ALA A 27 11.73 -14.87 1.35
C ALA A 27 11.35 -15.65 2.63
N PRO A 28 12.27 -16.45 3.21
CA PRO A 28 12.01 -17.14 4.47
C PRO A 28 11.62 -16.16 5.59
N LYS A 29 10.80 -16.61 6.56
CA LYS A 29 10.31 -15.79 7.67
C LYS A 29 11.40 -14.90 8.28
N ARG A 30 11.11 -13.60 8.41
CA ARG A 30 11.99 -12.51 8.89
C ARG A 30 13.09 -12.09 7.91
N LYS A 31 13.06 -12.63 6.69
CA LYS A 31 13.86 -12.15 5.56
C LYS A 31 12.97 -11.56 4.47
N GLU A 32 11.65 -11.70 4.58
CA GLU A 32 10.71 -10.88 3.85
C GLU A 32 10.91 -9.42 4.26
N TRP A 33 10.54 -8.55 3.33
CA TRP A 33 10.61 -7.11 3.46
C TRP A 33 12.03 -6.53 3.58
N SER A 34 12.13 -5.21 3.40
CA SER A 34 13.37 -4.46 3.41
C SER A 34 13.88 -4.21 4.84
N TYR A 35 14.38 -5.25 5.51
CA TYR A 35 14.90 -5.11 6.88
C TYR A 35 16.15 -4.22 7.00
N ARG A 36 16.86 -3.96 5.88
CA ARG A 36 18.16 -3.26 5.88
C ARG A 36 18.08 -1.74 5.94
N GLY A 37 16.92 -1.14 5.68
CA GLY A 37 16.80 0.30 5.42
C GLY A 37 16.21 1.14 6.55
N GLY A 38 15.73 0.54 7.64
CA GLY A 38 14.94 1.26 8.65
C GLY A 38 13.63 1.84 8.11
N ASN A 39 13.19 1.39 6.94
CA ASN A 39 11.95 1.78 6.30
C ASN A 39 11.09 0.54 6.09
N ASP A 40 9.82 0.64 6.48
CA ASP A 40 8.82 -0.38 6.31
C ASP A 40 7.78 -0.04 5.24
N SER A 41 7.85 1.15 4.65
CA SER A 41 6.78 1.73 3.83
C SER A 41 7.24 2.01 2.40
N TRP A 42 6.49 1.54 1.40
CA TRP A 42 6.80 1.66 -0.03
C TRP A 42 5.56 2.03 -0.84
N VAL A 43 5.74 2.61 -2.02
CA VAL A 43 4.63 3.04 -2.89
C VAL A 43 4.91 2.71 -4.35
N MET A 44 3.87 2.27 -5.06
CA MET A 44 3.82 2.16 -6.51
C MET A 44 2.63 2.97 -7.03
N SER A 45 2.80 3.74 -8.09
CA SER A 45 1.72 4.58 -8.63
C SER A 45 1.71 4.64 -10.14
N VAL A 46 0.51 4.82 -10.71
CA VAL A 46 0.30 5.12 -12.12
C VAL A 46 -0.50 6.40 -12.25
N SER A 47 -0.09 7.29 -13.13
CA SER A 47 -0.84 8.51 -13.49
C SER A 47 -1.10 8.58 -14.99
N GLY A 48 -2.09 9.40 -15.36
CA GLY A 48 -2.48 9.56 -16.75
C GLY A 48 -3.18 8.33 -17.33
N LEU A 49 -3.93 7.59 -16.50
CA LEU A 49 -4.80 6.49 -16.93
C LEU A 49 -5.96 7.01 -17.78
N TYR A 50 -6.55 6.16 -18.63
CA TYR A 50 -7.71 6.50 -19.47
C TYR A 50 -7.49 7.76 -20.32
N ASP A 51 -6.33 7.84 -20.97
CA ASP A 51 -5.94 8.93 -21.88
C ASP A 51 -5.95 10.33 -21.25
N THR A 52 -5.70 10.41 -19.93
CA THR A 52 -5.59 11.70 -19.25
C THR A 52 -4.14 12.16 -19.06
N ALA A 53 -3.16 11.55 -19.72
CA ALA A 53 -1.75 11.85 -19.48
C ALA A 53 -1.32 13.27 -19.86
N ASP A 54 -1.99 13.89 -20.84
CA ASP A 54 -1.68 15.25 -21.30
C ASP A 54 -2.47 16.33 -20.53
N ARG A 55 -3.23 15.93 -19.50
CA ARG A 55 -4.02 16.86 -18.66
C ARG A 55 -3.18 17.35 -17.48
N PRO A 56 -3.52 18.51 -16.88
CA PRO A 56 -2.95 18.92 -15.60
C PRO A 56 -3.11 17.82 -14.54
N ASP A 57 -2.15 17.68 -13.63
CA ASP A 57 -2.10 16.58 -12.64
C ASP A 57 -3.42 16.36 -11.88
N ASN A 58 -4.08 17.45 -11.47
CA ASN A 58 -5.36 17.39 -10.75
C ASN A 58 -6.52 16.83 -11.59
N ASP A 59 -6.38 16.85 -12.91
CA ASP A 59 -7.39 16.43 -13.89
C ASP A 59 -7.07 15.04 -14.46
N GLN A 60 -5.93 14.47 -14.07
CA GLN A 60 -5.55 13.12 -14.45
C GLN A 60 -6.30 12.07 -13.63
N VAL A 61 -6.42 10.86 -14.19
CA VAL A 61 -6.72 9.67 -13.39
C VAL A 61 -5.41 9.05 -12.92
N SER A 62 -5.29 8.86 -11.61
CA SER A 62 -4.13 8.25 -10.97
C SER A 62 -4.55 7.21 -9.94
N VAL A 63 -3.67 6.25 -9.73
CA VAL A 63 -3.80 5.18 -8.74
C VAL A 63 -2.48 5.00 -8.02
N SER A 64 -2.52 4.70 -6.74
CA SER A 64 -1.36 4.36 -5.93
C SER A 64 -1.66 3.18 -5.04
N LEU A 65 -0.68 2.28 -4.91
CA LEU A 65 -0.66 1.21 -3.93
C LEU A 65 0.47 1.49 -2.95
N ALA A 66 0.10 1.94 -1.75
CA ALA A 66 1.01 2.04 -0.63
C ALA A 66 1.07 0.70 0.12
N MET A 67 2.25 0.37 0.66
CA MET A 67 2.52 -0.92 1.26
C MET A 67 3.36 -0.73 2.52
N ILE A 68 2.96 -1.32 3.63
CA ILE A 68 3.69 -1.26 4.90
C ILE A 68 3.88 -2.67 5.45
N GLY A 69 5.14 -3.10 5.58
CA GLY A 69 5.49 -4.45 6.00
C GLY A 69 5.64 -4.57 7.51
N ASN A 70 5.04 -5.61 8.09
CA ASN A 70 5.20 -6.02 9.47
C ASN A 70 5.65 -7.49 9.54
N PRO A 71 6.76 -7.80 10.23
CA PRO A 71 7.33 -9.16 10.29
C PRO A 71 6.42 -10.25 10.84
N GLU A 72 5.44 -9.88 11.68
CA GLU A 72 4.54 -10.83 12.33
C GLU A 72 3.12 -10.79 11.75
N LEU A 73 2.68 -9.67 11.18
CA LEU A 73 1.32 -9.50 10.63
C LEU A 73 1.25 -9.63 9.10
N GLY A 74 2.37 -9.48 8.38
CA GLY A 74 2.42 -9.48 6.92
C GLY A 74 2.50 -8.07 6.34
N VAL A 75 1.59 -7.69 5.46
CA VAL A 75 1.61 -6.39 4.77
C VAL A 75 0.26 -5.70 4.92
N TYR A 76 0.32 -4.43 5.29
CA TYR A 76 -0.78 -3.48 5.18
C TYR A 76 -0.72 -2.87 3.77
N LEU A 77 -1.82 -2.91 3.03
CA LEU A 77 -1.93 -2.26 1.72
C LEU A 77 -2.94 -1.12 1.80
N ASP A 78 -2.70 -0.07 1.02
CA ASP A 78 -3.63 1.03 0.84
C ASP A 78 -3.68 1.38 -0.64
N TYR A 79 -4.78 1.01 -1.28
CA TYR A 79 -5.05 1.34 -2.68
C TYR A 79 -5.85 2.63 -2.72
N ARG A 80 -5.30 3.66 -3.37
CA ARG A 80 -5.98 4.94 -3.60
C ARG A 80 -6.12 5.18 -5.08
N LYS A 81 -7.29 5.65 -5.49
CA LYS A 81 -7.56 6.14 -6.83
C LYS A 81 -8.08 7.57 -6.75
N TRP A 82 -7.56 8.42 -7.62
CA TRP A 82 -8.09 9.74 -7.92
C TRP A 82 -8.55 9.77 -9.38
N ASP A 83 -9.81 10.11 -9.63
CA ASP A 83 -10.35 10.37 -10.96
C ASP A 83 -10.58 11.87 -11.15
N GLY A 84 -9.56 12.56 -11.66
CA GLY A 84 -9.60 14.01 -11.87
C GLY A 84 -10.65 14.47 -12.89
N ARG A 85 -11.17 13.57 -13.73
CA ARG A 85 -12.23 13.88 -14.71
C ARG A 85 -13.56 14.18 -14.03
N ILE A 86 -13.80 13.55 -12.87
CA ILE A 86 -15.03 13.70 -12.08
C ILE A 86 -14.77 14.23 -10.65
N ARG A 87 -13.51 14.58 -10.34
CA ARG A 87 -13.07 15.09 -9.03
C ARG A 87 -13.42 14.14 -7.87
N GLN A 88 -13.23 12.84 -8.07
CA GLN A 88 -13.58 11.83 -7.07
C GLN A 88 -12.36 11.00 -6.65
N GLY A 89 -12.20 10.83 -5.34
CA GLY A 89 -11.25 9.90 -4.75
C GLY A 89 -11.94 8.65 -4.22
N SER A 90 -11.25 7.52 -4.23
CA SER A 90 -11.65 6.28 -3.56
C SER A 90 -10.43 5.59 -2.98
N SER A 91 -10.54 5.11 -1.75
CA SER A 91 -9.47 4.39 -1.05
C SER A 91 -10.00 3.07 -0.52
N TYR A 92 -9.14 2.05 -0.53
CA TYR A 92 -9.48 0.69 -0.15
C TYR A 92 -8.34 0.06 0.64
N SER A 93 -8.72 -0.70 1.67
CA SER A 93 -7.83 -1.48 2.51
C SER A 93 -8.12 -2.98 2.36
N PRO A 94 -7.14 -3.87 2.57
CA PRO A 94 -7.38 -5.31 2.62
C PRO A 94 -8.34 -5.67 3.73
N LYS A 95 -9.24 -6.61 3.45
CA LYS A 95 -10.06 -7.23 4.47
C LYS A 95 -9.30 -8.38 5.15
N GLY A 96 -8.47 -8.02 6.14
CA GLY A 96 -7.74 -8.95 6.97
C GLY A 96 -8.62 -9.59 8.05
N ASP A 97 -8.13 -9.64 9.28
CA ASP A 97 -8.89 -10.12 10.44
C ASP A 97 -9.65 -8.97 11.11
N LEU A 98 -10.88 -8.71 10.64
CA LEU A 98 -11.71 -7.62 11.16
C LEU A 98 -12.08 -7.74 12.65
N THR A 99 -11.87 -8.91 13.29
CA THR A 99 -12.05 -9.03 14.75
C THR A 99 -11.01 -8.22 15.52
N ARG A 100 -9.89 -7.88 14.86
CA ARG A 100 -8.76 -7.12 15.39
C ARG A 100 -8.68 -5.71 14.78
N LEU A 101 -9.79 -5.20 14.24
CA LEU A 101 -9.83 -3.92 13.55
C LEU A 101 -9.48 -2.72 14.45
N LEU A 102 -9.75 -2.81 15.76
CA LEU A 102 -9.43 -1.76 16.74
C LEU A 102 -8.21 -2.10 17.60
N GLU A 103 -7.41 -3.07 17.15
CA GLU A 103 -6.05 -3.29 17.65
C GLU A 103 -5.06 -2.64 16.70
N PHE A 104 -3.98 -2.07 17.23
CA PHE A 104 -3.05 -1.26 16.44
C PHE A 104 -1.60 -1.70 16.63
N VAL A 105 -0.82 -1.48 15.59
CA VAL A 105 0.64 -1.54 15.62
C VAL A 105 1.20 -0.27 14.98
N ASP A 106 2.28 0.27 15.54
CA ASP A 106 2.95 1.41 14.93
C ASP A 106 3.85 0.94 13.78
N SER A 107 3.80 1.69 12.67
CA SER A 107 4.85 1.63 11.65
C SER A 107 6.18 2.14 12.22
N LEU A 108 7.27 1.93 11.50
CA LEU A 108 8.58 2.53 11.81
C LEU A 108 8.56 4.06 11.77
N HIS A 109 7.51 4.66 11.18
CA HIS A 109 7.27 6.10 11.10
C HIS A 109 6.24 6.60 12.11
N GLU A 110 5.93 5.82 13.15
CA GLU A 110 4.99 6.18 14.22
C GLU A 110 3.54 6.41 13.73
N THR A 111 3.18 5.82 12.59
CA THR A 111 1.80 5.77 12.11
C THR A 111 1.10 4.57 12.73
N PRO A 112 0.04 4.74 13.53
CA PRO A 112 -0.74 3.63 14.04
C PRO A 112 -1.55 2.98 12.90
N LEU A 113 -1.40 1.67 12.73
CA LEU A 113 -2.05 0.87 11.69
C LEU A 113 -2.93 -0.20 12.33
N SER A 114 -4.18 -0.30 11.88
CA SER A 114 -5.10 -1.34 12.32
C SER A 114 -4.58 -2.73 11.95
N ILE A 115 -4.47 -3.61 12.93
CA ILE A 115 -4.04 -4.99 12.74
C ILE A 115 -5.02 -5.76 11.85
N GLY A 116 -6.31 -5.45 11.93
CA GLY A 116 -7.35 -6.12 11.13
C GLY A 116 -7.26 -5.86 9.63
N LEU A 117 -6.40 -4.94 9.18
CA LEU A 117 -6.18 -4.60 7.77
C LEU A 117 -4.88 -5.19 7.19
N PHE A 118 -4.11 -5.92 7.98
CA PHE A 118 -2.95 -6.66 7.49
C PHE A 118 -3.37 -7.98 6.82
N ILE A 119 -2.63 -8.36 5.77
CA ILE A 119 -2.73 -9.67 5.13
C ILE A 119 -1.36 -10.36 5.08
N PRO A 120 -1.30 -11.70 5.11
CA PRO A 120 -0.03 -12.42 5.01
C PRO A 120 0.76 -12.07 3.75
N PHE A 121 2.10 -12.07 3.83
CA PHE A 121 2.98 -11.73 2.72
C PHE A 121 2.65 -12.47 1.40
N PRO A 122 2.36 -13.79 1.38
CA PRO A 122 2.03 -14.47 0.13
C PRO A 122 0.72 -14.00 -0.51
N LYS A 123 -0.25 -13.51 0.28
CA LYS A 123 -1.47 -12.88 -0.25
C LYS A 123 -1.17 -11.48 -0.78
N ALA A 124 -0.41 -10.70 -0.04
CA ALA A 124 0.02 -9.37 -0.47
C ALA A 124 0.80 -9.41 -1.79
N TRP A 125 1.69 -10.40 -1.96
CA TRP A 125 2.42 -10.58 -3.21
C TRP A 125 1.51 -10.74 -4.42
N ARG A 126 0.45 -11.57 -4.31
CA ARG A 126 -0.50 -11.77 -5.41
C ARG A 126 -1.16 -10.45 -5.81
N ALA A 127 -1.58 -9.66 -4.82
CA ALA A 127 -2.19 -8.36 -5.07
C ALA A 127 -1.22 -7.37 -5.71
N VAL A 128 0.02 -7.29 -5.21
CA VAL A 128 1.06 -6.39 -5.75
C VAL A 128 1.44 -6.79 -7.17
N LYS A 129 1.64 -8.08 -7.42
CA LYS A 129 1.94 -8.60 -8.75
C LYS A 129 0.81 -8.29 -9.74
N GLU A 130 -0.44 -8.55 -9.35
CA GLU A 130 -1.61 -8.24 -10.19
C GLU A 130 -1.73 -6.73 -10.45
N PHE A 131 -1.49 -5.88 -9.44
CA PHE A 131 -1.46 -4.42 -9.63
C PHE A 131 -0.42 -4.02 -10.68
N MET A 132 0.77 -4.61 -10.67
CA MET A 132 1.82 -4.36 -11.67
C MET A 132 1.41 -4.84 -13.06
N GLU A 133 0.87 -6.06 -13.16
CA GLU A 133 0.49 -6.70 -14.43
C GLU A 133 -0.74 -6.05 -15.09
N THR A 134 -1.59 -5.41 -14.29
CA THR A 134 -2.81 -4.72 -14.74
C THR A 134 -2.66 -3.20 -14.84
N ASP A 135 -1.43 -2.69 -14.72
CA ASP A 135 -1.15 -1.25 -14.74
C ASP A 135 -1.98 -0.43 -13.75
N GLY A 136 -2.17 -0.98 -12.56
CA GLY A 136 -2.76 -0.29 -11.41
C GLY A 136 -4.27 -0.49 -11.22
N ALA A 137 -4.88 -1.48 -11.89
CA ALA A 137 -6.23 -1.89 -11.54
C ALA A 137 -6.28 -2.39 -10.08
N LEU A 138 -7.45 -2.26 -9.44
CA LEU A 138 -7.67 -2.80 -8.10
C LEU A 138 -7.53 -4.33 -8.16
N PRO A 139 -6.56 -4.94 -7.44
CA PRO A 139 -6.32 -6.38 -7.53
C PRO A 139 -7.52 -7.20 -7.07
N THR A 140 -7.88 -8.23 -7.82
CA THR A 140 -8.98 -9.16 -7.52
C THR A 140 -8.54 -10.37 -6.69
N SER A 141 -7.23 -10.59 -6.57
CA SER A 141 -6.63 -11.71 -5.83
C SER A 141 -6.80 -11.66 -4.29
N ILE A 142 -7.31 -10.55 -3.75
CA ILE A 142 -7.68 -10.40 -2.33
C ILE A 142 -9.04 -9.68 -2.20
N GLU A 143 -9.65 -9.80 -1.03
CA GLU A 143 -10.85 -9.02 -0.70
C GLU A 143 -10.44 -7.65 -0.16
N TRP A 144 -11.10 -6.62 -0.69
CA TRP A 144 -10.92 -5.22 -0.29
C TRP A 144 -12.17 -4.73 0.42
N ILE A 145 -11.99 -3.78 1.33
CA ILE A 145 -13.05 -2.98 1.92
C ILE A 145 -12.78 -1.52 1.57
N ALA A 146 -13.82 -0.78 1.17
CA ALA A 146 -13.67 0.65 0.95
C ALA A 146 -13.46 1.34 2.30
N ASP A 147 -12.53 2.30 2.36
CA ASP A 147 -12.17 2.92 3.63
C ASP A 147 -13.33 3.67 4.27
N TYR A 148 -14.30 4.16 3.48
CA TYR A 148 -15.51 4.81 3.99
C TYR A 148 -16.51 3.82 4.64
N ASP A 149 -16.40 2.52 4.37
CA ASP A 149 -17.21 1.47 5.00
C ASP A 149 -16.60 1.01 6.34
N LEU A 150 -15.39 1.46 6.68
CA LEU A 150 -14.74 1.19 7.96
C LEU A 150 -15.14 2.26 9.00
N PRO A 151 -15.26 1.88 10.29
CA PRO A 151 -15.45 2.84 11.36
C PRO A 151 -14.25 3.81 11.42
N PRO A 152 -14.46 5.11 11.69
CA PRO A 152 -13.38 6.09 11.77
C PRO A 152 -12.26 5.70 12.75
N GLU A 153 -12.61 4.95 13.81
CA GLU A 153 -11.68 4.44 14.81
C GLU A 153 -10.66 3.44 14.24
N ALA A 154 -10.90 2.86 13.06
CA ALA A 154 -9.93 2.01 12.36
C ALA A 154 -8.71 2.79 11.83
N PHE A 155 -8.81 4.12 11.74
CA PHE A 155 -7.75 5.02 11.26
C PHE A 155 -7.41 6.07 12.31
N PRO A 156 -6.75 5.70 13.42
CA PRO A 156 -6.38 6.63 14.46
C PRO A 156 -5.44 7.72 13.91
N VAL A 157 -5.70 8.96 14.31
CA VAL A 157 -4.78 10.08 14.04
C VAL A 157 -3.48 9.81 14.79
N PRO A 158 -2.29 10.00 14.17
CA PRO A 158 -1.03 9.87 14.89
C PRO A 158 -1.04 10.74 16.15
N GLY A 159 -0.71 10.12 17.30
CA GLY A 159 -0.46 10.88 18.52
C GLY A 159 0.78 11.76 18.35
N PRO A 160 0.99 12.79 19.21
CA PRO A 160 2.26 13.48 19.25
C PRO A 160 3.39 12.46 19.48
N PRO A 161 4.59 12.65 18.87
CA PRO A 161 5.69 11.71 18.99
C PRO A 161 5.95 11.43 20.47
N SER A 162 5.85 10.16 20.85
CA SER A 162 6.13 9.75 22.22
C SER A 162 7.59 10.10 22.53
N GLN A 163 7.83 10.97 23.51
CA GLN A 163 9.17 11.17 24.06
C GLN A 163 9.61 9.85 24.69
N LYS A 164 10.25 8.97 23.91
CA LYS A 164 10.90 7.79 24.47
C LYS A 164 12.06 8.29 25.33
N ALA A 165 11.91 8.14 26.64
CA ALA A 165 12.97 8.34 27.60
C ALA A 165 14.17 7.45 27.20
N ARG A 166 15.35 8.06 27.17
CA ARG A 166 16.63 7.39 26.92
C ARG A 166 16.95 6.37 28.02
#